data_AF-A0A8T3RNL3-F1
#
_entry.id   AF-A0A8T3RNL3-F1
#
_cell.length_a   1.000
_cell.length_b   1.000
_cell.length_c   1.000
_cell.angle_alpha   90.00
_cell.angle_beta   90.00
_cell.angle_gamma   90.00
#
_symmetry.space_group_name_H-M   'P 1'
#
loop_
_entity.id
_entity.type
_entity.pdbx_description
1 polymer ?
#
loop_
_entity_poly.entity_id
_entity_poly.type
_entity_poly.pdbx_seq_one_letter_code
_entity_poly.pdbx_strand_id
1 'polypeptide(L)' 'PILIVHSRDDEIVPFEHGERLYKAITARKMFLERTGGHNDAFSADVNHYMPALGRFITGVLAPADDAVKVRPSLP' A
#
# COMPACT_ATOMS: atom_id res chain seq x y z
N PRO A 1 -6.41 11.20 1.28
CA PRO A 1 -6.33 9.80 1.78
C PRO A 1 -4.87 9.43 2.02
N ILE A 2 -4.57 8.55 2.99
CA ILE A 2 -3.19 8.14 3.30
C ILE A 2 -3.08 6.61 3.25
N LEU A 3 -2.01 6.11 2.63
CA LEU A 3 -1.64 4.69 2.63
C LEU A 3 -0.33 4.55 3.40
N ILE A 4 -0.32 3.75 4.46
CA ILE A 4 0.90 3.29 5.13
C ILE A 4 1.18 1.89 4.61
N VAL A 5 2.40 1.65 4.12
CA VAL A 5 2.88 0.32 3.75
C VAL A 5 4.03 0.00 4.67
N HIS A 6 3.99 -1.12 5.37
CA HIS A 6 5.08 -1.50 6.26
C HIS A 6 5.19 -3.01 6.41
N SER A 7 6.42 -3.50 6.60
CA SER A 7 6.67 -4.92 6.75
C SER A 7 6.81 -5.32 8.21
N ARG A 8 6.22 -6.46 8.58
CA ARG A 8 6.30 -7.03 9.93
C ARG A 8 7.70 -7.50 10.28
N ASP A 9 8.48 -7.89 9.26
CA ASP A 9 9.82 -8.45 9.42
C ASP A 9 10.92 -7.40 9.13
N ASP A 10 10.57 -6.10 9.05
CA ASP A 10 11.51 -5.01 8.81
C ASP A 10 12.56 -4.92 9.94
N GLU A 11 13.82 -5.19 9.58
CA GLU A 11 14.96 -5.24 10.48
C GLU A 11 15.60 -3.87 10.74
N ILE A 12 15.22 -2.83 9.99
CA ILE A 12 15.80 -1.49 10.07
C ILE A 12 14.82 -0.52 10.76
N VAL A 13 13.55 -0.57 10.37
CA VAL A 13 12.49 0.29 10.89
C VAL A 13 11.40 -0.58 11.52
N PRO A 14 11.32 -0.65 12.87
CA PRO A 14 10.35 -1.48 13.57
C PRO A 14 8.90 -1.27 13.11
N PHE A 15 8.13 -2.36 13.03
CA PHE A 15 6.75 -2.35 12.53
C PHE A 15 5.82 -1.39 13.30
N GLU A 16 6.10 -1.20 14.60
CA GLU A 16 5.33 -0.36 15.51
C GLU A 16 5.35 1.12 15.09
N HIS A 17 6.36 1.58 14.34
CA HIS A 17 6.38 2.93 13.80
C HIS A 17 5.25 3.14 12.79
N GLY A 18 5.04 2.17 11.91
CA GLY A 18 3.91 2.16 10.97
C GLY A 18 2.58 2.19 11.73
N GLU A 19 2.43 1.35 12.74
CA GLU A 19 1.20 1.30 13.55
C GLU A 19 0.93 2.64 14.28
N ARG A 20 1.97 3.27 14.82
CA ARG A 20 1.88 4.57 15.50
C ARG A 20 1.44 5.67 14.54
N LEU A 21 2.02 5.72 13.34
CA LEU A 21 1.60 6.66 12.30
C LEU A 21 0.14 6.41 11.91
N TYR A 22 -0.23 5.14 11.69
CA TYR A 22 -1.60 4.78 11.35
C TYR A 22 -2.60 5.21 12.41
N LYS A 23 -2.30 5.00 13.71
CA LYS A 23 -3.13 5.45 14.82
C LYS A 23 -3.28 6.97 14.87
N ALA A 24 -2.22 7.72 14.58
CA ALA A 24 -2.21 9.19 14.62
C ALA A 24 -3.00 9.86 13.49
N ILE A 25 -3.22 9.18 12.35
CA ILE A 25 -3.95 9.76 11.23
C ILE A 25 -5.46 9.85 11.53
N THR A 26 -6.04 11.04 11.42
CA THR A 26 -7.48 11.29 11.58
C THR A 26 -8.27 11.29 10.26
N ALA A 27 -7.58 11.49 9.14
CA ALA A 27 -8.16 11.42 7.80
C ALA A 27 -8.39 9.98 7.33
N ARG A 28 -9.05 9.81 6.17
CA ARG A 28 -9.21 8.49 5.52
C ARG A 28 -7.84 7.85 5.30
N LYS A 29 -7.64 6.67 5.88
CA LYS A 29 -6.36 5.96 5.97
C LYS A 29 -6.50 4.48 5.62
N MET A 30 -5.41 3.90 5.13
CA MET A 30 -5.25 2.48 4.83
C MET A 30 -3.88 2.01 5.34
N PHE A 31 -3.80 0.76 5.78
CA PHE A 31 -2.57 0.10 6.17
C PHE A 31 -2.39 -1.16 5.33
N LEU A 32 -1.26 -1.27 4.64
CA LEU A 32 -0.86 -2.46 3.92
C LEU A 32 0.31 -3.09 4.67
N GLU A 33 -0.02 -4.10 5.48
CA GLU A 33 0.96 -4.93 6.13
C GLU A 33 1.61 -5.89 5.13
N ARG A 34 2.91 -6.09 5.30
CA ARG A 34 3.75 -6.95 4.46
C ARG A 34 4.60 -7.88 5.33
N THR A 35 5.17 -8.90 4.68
CA THR A 35 6.22 -9.75 5.21
C THR A 35 7.50 -9.58 4.36
N GLY A 36 8.65 -9.93 4.94
CA GLY A 36 9.99 -9.68 4.39
C GLY A 36 10.72 -8.53 5.12
N GLY A 37 12.03 -8.46 4.98
CA GLY A 37 12.85 -7.38 5.51
C GLY A 37 12.64 -6.04 4.78
N HIS A 38 13.37 -5.03 5.23
CA HIS A 38 13.26 -3.65 4.74
C HIS A 38 13.43 -3.54 3.21
N ASN A 39 14.40 -4.29 2.68
CA ASN A 39 14.83 -4.18 1.28
C ASN A 39 14.20 -5.23 0.35
N ASP A 40 13.72 -6.35 0.88
CA ASP A 40 13.21 -7.46 0.09
C ASP A 40 11.69 -7.64 0.22
N ALA A 41 11.03 -6.94 1.16
CA ALA A 41 9.58 -6.94 1.28
C ALA A 41 8.94 -6.63 -0.08
N PHE A 42 9.40 -5.64 -0.85
CA PHE A 42 8.82 -5.36 -2.17
C PHE A 42 8.76 -6.59 -3.08
N SER A 43 9.85 -7.34 -3.20
CA SER A 43 9.97 -8.53 -4.05
C SER A 43 9.23 -9.75 -3.49
N ALA A 44 9.09 -9.85 -2.17
CA ALA A 44 8.46 -11.00 -1.51
C ALA A 44 6.95 -11.11 -1.79
N ASP A 45 6.26 -10.02 -2.11
CA ASP A 45 4.81 -10.04 -2.40
C ASP A 45 4.38 -8.87 -3.32
N VAL A 46 5.00 -8.83 -4.50
CA VAL A 46 4.62 -7.87 -5.55
C VAL A 46 3.14 -8.00 -5.93
N ASN A 47 2.59 -9.22 -5.81
CA ASN A 47 1.22 -9.57 -6.20
C ASN A 47 0.16 -8.99 -5.24
N HIS A 48 0.48 -8.73 -3.97
CA HIS A 48 -0.41 -7.94 -3.10
C HIS A 48 -0.10 -6.45 -3.14
N TYR A 49 1.18 -6.07 -3.25
CA TYR A 49 1.58 -4.66 -3.22
C TYR A 49 1.02 -3.85 -4.40
N MET A 50 1.25 -4.33 -5.64
CA MET A 50 0.88 -3.57 -6.83
C MET A 50 -0.64 -3.36 -6.96
N PRO A 51 -1.50 -4.37 -6.72
CA PRO A 51 -2.94 -4.15 -6.75
C PRO A 51 -3.44 -3.24 -5.63
N ALA A 52 -2.89 -3.33 -4.41
CA ALA A 52 -3.29 -2.46 -3.31
C ALA A 52 -2.92 -1.00 -3.58
N LEU A 53 -1.70 -0.75 -4.09
CA LEU A 53 -1.26 0.57 -4.50
C LEU A 53 -2.12 1.12 -5.64
N GLY A 54 -2.41 0.29 -6.66
CA GLY A 54 -3.28 0.65 -7.77
C GLY A 54 -4.69 1.04 -7.31
N ARG A 55 -5.31 0.26 -6.41
CA ARG A 55 -6.62 0.60 -5.82
C ARG A 55 -6.59 1.91 -5.05
N PHE A 56 -5.52 2.15 -4.28
CA PHE A 56 -5.37 3.39 -3.53
C PHE A 56 -5.27 4.60 -4.48
N ILE A 57 -4.38 4.54 -5.47
CA ILE A 57 -4.17 5.63 -6.43
C ILE A 57 -5.44 5.88 -7.24
N THR A 58 -6.07 4.85 -7.80
CA THR A 58 -7.33 5.00 -8.54
C THR A 58 -8.44 5.55 -7.64
N GLY A 59 -8.55 5.10 -6.38
CA GLY A 59 -9.54 5.63 -5.44
C GLY A 59 -9.27 7.06 -4.93
N VAL A 60 -8.10 7.62 -5.24
CA VAL A 60 -7.73 9.03 -4.97
C VAL A 60 -7.88 9.89 -6.22
N LEU A 61 -7.50 9.35 -7.38
CA LEU A 61 -7.42 10.08 -8.64
C LEU A 61 -8.63 9.89 -9.56
N ALA A 62 -9.53 8.95 -9.26
CA ALA A 62 -10.76 8.79 -10.03
C ALA A 62 -11.51 10.14 -10.05
N PRO A 63 -11.87 10.65 -11.24
CA PRO A 63 -12.86 11.70 -11.34
C PRO A 63 -14.15 11.24 -10.64
N ALA A 64 -14.96 12.16 -10.14
CA ALA A 64 -16.24 11.83 -9.49
C ALA A 64 -17.14 10.93 -10.35
N ASP A 65 -16.94 10.93 -11.66
CA ASP A 65 -17.43 9.96 -12.62
C ASP A 65 -16.30 9.65 -13.62
N ASP A 66 -15.62 8.51 -13.51
CA ASP A 66 -15.17 7.75 -14.69
C ASP A 66 -14.50 6.43 -14.28
N ALA A 67 -15.13 5.34 -14.70
CA ALA A 67 -14.61 3.99 -14.57
C ALA A 67 -13.33 3.83 -15.40
N VAL A 68 -12.18 3.82 -14.73
CA VAL A 68 -10.91 3.45 -15.36
C VAL A 68 -10.98 1.99 -15.81
N LYS A 69 -11.17 1.78 -17.11
CA LYS A 69 -10.95 0.48 -17.75
C LYS A 69 -9.48 0.11 -17.60
N VAL A 70 -9.18 -0.79 -16.67
CA VAL A 70 -7.89 -1.46 -16.57
C VAL A 70 -7.66 -2.19 -17.90
N ARG A 71 -6.67 -1.75 -18.68
CA ARG A 71 -6.23 -2.50 -19.86
C ARG A 71 -5.54 -3.78 -19.38
N PRO A 72 -5.84 -4.96 -19.95
CA PRO A 72 -5.10 -6.16 -19.62
C PRO A 72 -3.64 -5.98 -20.03
N SER A 73 -2.73 -6.44 -19.18
CA SER A 73 -1.30 -6.52 -19.47
C SER A 73 -1.08 -7.33 -20.76
N LEU A 74 -0.26 -6.80 -21.67
CA LEU A 74 0.23 -7.51 -22.85
C LEU A 74 1.14 -8.69 -22.41
N PRO A 75 1.30 -9.72 -23.27
CA PRO A 75 1.69 -11.09 -22.89
C PRO A 75 3.11 -11.22 -22.32
#